data_AF-A0A1Y6C814-F1
#
_entry.id   AF-A0A1Y6C814-F1
#
_cell.length_a   1.000
_cell.length_b   1.000
_cell.length_c   1.000
_cell.angle_alpha   90.00
_cell.angle_beta   90.00
_cell.angle_gamma   90.00
#
_symmetry.space_group_name_H-M   'P 1'
#
loop_
_entity.id
_entity.type
_entity.pdbx_description
1 polymer ?
#
loop_
_entity_poly.entity_id
_entity_poly.type
_entity_poly.pdbx_seq_one_letter_code
_entity_poly.pdbx_strand_id
1 'polypeptide(L)'
;MISRLITICALTAVSLFLCWTFVLRDIPPELAQHVLSEPQVEPAEVMVIKGPQYAAELELDSESTAEEFSEDDSDSFPEESLKLVQSSLETVDLEDKESFLRALRSIRETPESATILVSKFKKTIPGQELRRDKILFLAGKIEDPELLPLWQDILYRETPRFENEELIQLQSHPTLESRLIAVEQMQAIRKLGQLAFDNHVAKGILFDTALGLSPNPVSLVHREHALKILGESDPNAYLKVMTRIDKTDQLYTRLSSRTP
;
A
#
# COMPACT_ATOMS: atom_id res chain seq x y z
N MET A 1 -43.84 -1.45 0.11
CA MET A 1 -42.47 -1.33 0.66
C MET A 1 -41.39 -1.01 -0.39
N ILE A 2 -41.57 -1.35 -1.67
CA ILE A 2 -40.58 -1.06 -2.74
C ILE A 2 -40.49 0.44 -3.09
N SER A 3 -41.58 1.19 -2.95
CA SER A 3 -41.63 2.62 -3.30
C SER A 3 -40.78 3.53 -2.39
N ARG A 4 -40.45 3.13 -1.16
CA ARG A 4 -39.62 3.94 -0.24
C ARG A 4 -38.11 3.77 -0.45
N LEU A 5 -37.67 2.69 -1.09
CA LEU A 5 -36.24 2.44 -1.34
C LEU A 5 -35.72 3.28 -2.52
N ILE A 6 -36.56 3.49 -3.54
CA ILE A 6 -36.20 4.26 -4.74
C ILE A 6 -36.03 5.75 -4.42
N THR A 7 -36.81 6.28 -3.46
CA THR A 7 -36.72 7.69 -3.05
C THR A 7 -35.42 7.99 -2.29
N ILE A 8 -34.90 7.01 -1.53
CA ILE A 8 -33.65 7.18 -0.77
C ILE A 8 -32.44 7.17 -1.71
N CYS A 9 -32.43 6.30 -2.74
CA CYS A 9 -31.36 6.28 -3.74
C CYS A 9 -31.33 7.54 -4.63
N ALA A 10 -32.48 8.14 -4.92
CA ALA A 10 -32.55 9.38 -5.69
C ALA A 10 -32.03 10.60 -4.90
N LEU A 11 -32.25 10.64 -3.58
CA LEU A 11 -31.77 11.74 -2.72
C LEU A 11 -30.25 11.70 -2.50
N THR A 12 -29.62 10.52 -2.46
CA THR A 12 -28.16 10.39 -2.32
C THR A 12 -27.41 10.76 -3.60
N ALA A 13 -27.98 10.50 -4.78
CA ALA A 13 -27.37 10.87 -6.06
C ALA A 13 -27.38 12.40 -6.29
N VAL A 14 -28.45 13.09 -5.88
CA VAL A 14 -28.55 14.56 -5.98
C VAL A 14 -27.60 15.26 -5.00
N SER A 15 -27.36 14.68 -3.82
CA SER A 15 -26.41 15.22 -2.83
C SER A 15 -24.96 15.14 -3.32
N LEU A 16 -24.57 14.09 -4.05
CA LEU A 16 -23.22 13.96 -4.60
C LEU A 16 -23.00 14.89 -5.82
N PHE A 17 -24.04 15.17 -6.61
CA PHE A 17 -23.95 16.07 -7.75
C PHE A 17 -23.87 17.55 -7.33
N LEU A 18 -24.55 17.93 -6.25
CA LEU A 18 -24.43 19.28 -5.67
C LEU A 18 -23.09 19.51 -4.97
N CYS A 19 -22.46 18.47 -4.43
CA CYS A 19 -21.13 18.57 -3.82
C CYS A 19 -20.02 18.78 -4.87
N TRP A 20 -20.16 18.21 -6.08
CA TRP A 20 -19.20 18.42 -7.18
C TRP A 20 -19.29 19.85 -7.73
N THR A 21 -20.49 20.40 -7.88
CA THR A 21 -20.68 21.74 -8.47
C THR A 21 -20.28 22.89 -7.52
N PHE A 22 -20.23 22.67 -6.21
CA PHE A 22 -19.81 23.69 -5.24
C PHE A 22 -18.28 23.84 -5.14
N VAL A 23 -17.51 22.78 -5.38
CA VAL A 23 -16.03 22.81 -5.27
C VAL A 23 -15.35 23.56 -6.43
N LEU A 24 -16.07 23.85 -7.52
CA LEU A 24 -15.54 24.55 -8.69
C LEU A 24 -16.00 26.01 -8.84
N ARG A 25 -16.76 26.56 -7.87
CA ARG A 25 -17.33 27.92 -8.01
C ARG A 25 -16.54 29.05 -7.35
N ASP A 26 -15.56 28.74 -6.50
CA ASP A 26 -14.82 29.74 -5.71
C ASP A 26 -13.32 29.82 -6.03
N ILE A 27 -12.94 29.68 -7.31
CA ILE A 27 -11.61 30.10 -7.75
C ILE A 27 -11.70 31.57 -8.21
N PRO A 28 -11.13 32.53 -7.48
CA PRO A 28 -11.14 33.93 -7.89
C PRO A 28 -10.36 34.08 -9.22
N PRO A 29 -10.89 34.87 -10.19
CA PRO A 29 -10.31 34.97 -11.53
C PRO A 29 -8.91 35.63 -11.58
N GLU A 30 -8.43 36.19 -10.47
CA GLU A 30 -7.12 36.84 -10.37
C GLU A 30 -5.96 35.84 -10.29
N LEU A 31 -6.21 34.57 -9.90
CA LEU A 31 -5.18 33.52 -9.87
C LEU A 31 -4.90 32.87 -11.24
N ALA A 32 -5.70 33.18 -12.26
CA ALA A 32 -5.53 32.62 -13.61
C ALA A 32 -4.50 33.37 -14.47
N GLN A 33 -4.03 34.55 -14.06
CA GLN A 33 -3.13 35.38 -14.86
C GLN A 33 -1.64 35.32 -14.48
N HIS A 34 -1.26 34.67 -13.38
CA HIS A 34 0.14 34.52 -12.99
C HIS A 34 0.83 33.24 -13.50
N VAL A 35 0.16 32.43 -14.32
CA VAL A 35 0.67 31.14 -14.83
C VAL A 35 1.34 31.25 -16.22
N LEU A 36 1.42 32.45 -16.82
CA LEU A 36 2.04 32.67 -18.13
C LEU A 36 3.38 33.42 -18.07
N SER A 37 4.22 33.09 -17.10
CA SER A 37 5.61 33.57 -17.07
C SER A 37 6.53 32.38 -16.86
N GLU A 38 7.10 31.87 -17.96
CA GLU A 38 8.18 30.89 -17.91
C GLU A 38 9.37 31.45 -17.13
N PRO A 39 9.88 30.78 -16.09
CA PRO A 39 11.25 31.01 -15.67
C PRO A 39 12.18 30.17 -16.56
N GLN A 40 13.05 30.86 -17.31
CA GLN A 40 14.25 30.22 -17.86
C GLN A 40 15.13 29.76 -16.69
N VAL A 41 15.43 28.46 -16.63
CA VAL A 41 16.38 27.90 -15.69
C VAL A 41 17.55 27.33 -16.49
N GLU A 42 18.73 27.94 -16.30
CA GLU A 42 20.01 27.45 -16.79
C GLU A 42 20.36 26.08 -16.17
N PRO A 43 21.11 25.22 -16.85
CA PRO A 43 21.43 23.89 -16.35
C PRO A 43 22.39 23.96 -15.15
N ALA A 44 21.92 23.53 -13.98
CA ALA A 44 22.73 23.40 -12.78
C ALA A 44 23.79 22.29 -12.93
N GLU A 45 25.02 22.61 -12.52
CA GLU A 45 26.15 21.70 -12.44
C GLU A 45 25.86 20.48 -11.57
N VAL A 46 26.27 19.30 -12.05
CA VAL A 46 26.20 18.03 -11.35
C VAL A 46 27.21 18.04 -10.19
N MET A 47 26.75 18.30 -8.97
CA MET A 47 27.53 18.01 -7.77
C MET A 47 27.49 16.51 -7.46
N VAL A 48 28.65 15.87 -7.62
CA VAL A 48 28.92 14.50 -7.16
C VAL A 48 28.95 14.49 -5.63
N ILE A 49 27.92 13.96 -5.00
CA ILE A 49 27.89 13.72 -3.57
C ILE A 49 28.68 12.42 -3.30
N LYS A 50 29.88 12.55 -2.73
CA LYS A 50 30.65 11.43 -2.17
C LYS A 50 29.94 10.92 -0.91
N GLY A 51 29.53 9.66 -0.92
CA GLY A 51 29.04 8.96 0.28
C GLY A 51 30.16 8.76 1.33
N PRO A 52 29.81 8.57 2.61
CA PRO A 52 30.81 8.34 3.65
C PRO A 52 31.42 6.94 3.53
N GLN A 53 32.75 6.91 3.43
CA GLN A 53 33.57 5.72 3.60
C GLN A 53 33.68 5.41 5.11
N TYR A 54 33.15 4.28 5.54
CA TYR A 54 33.58 3.63 6.77
C TYR A 54 34.08 2.23 6.41
N ALA A 55 35.39 2.15 6.18
CA ALA A 55 36.15 0.91 6.27
C ALA A 55 36.56 0.77 7.74
N ALA A 56 36.12 -0.32 8.39
CA ALA A 56 36.72 -0.82 9.60
C ALA A 56 36.92 -2.32 9.40
N GLU A 57 38.19 -2.67 9.19
CA GLU A 57 38.72 -4.02 9.15
C GLU A 57 38.46 -4.71 10.49
N LEU A 58 37.91 -5.91 10.44
CA LEU A 58 37.97 -6.88 11.52
C LEU A 58 38.27 -8.23 10.88
N GLU A 59 39.57 -8.50 10.74
CA GLU A 59 40.11 -9.84 10.53
C GLU A 59 39.82 -10.67 11.78
N LEU A 60 39.13 -11.79 11.61
CA LEU A 60 39.06 -12.89 12.56
C LEU A 60 39.08 -14.19 11.76
N ASP A 61 40.28 -14.67 11.49
CA ASP A 61 40.53 -16.06 11.14
C ASP A 61 40.36 -16.94 12.39
N SER A 62 39.49 -17.95 12.32
CA SER A 62 39.83 -19.31 12.74
C SER A 62 38.69 -20.29 12.45
N GLU A 63 39.03 -21.28 11.63
CA GLU A 63 38.43 -22.62 11.44
C GLU A 63 37.42 -23.12 12.49
N SER A 64 36.29 -23.67 12.03
CA SER A 64 36.07 -25.13 12.08
C SER A 64 34.63 -25.50 11.72
N THR A 65 34.51 -26.69 11.11
CA THR A 65 33.29 -27.49 10.90
C THR A 65 32.32 -26.97 9.83
N ALA A 66 32.60 -27.40 8.60
CA ALA A 66 31.56 -27.72 7.63
C ALA A 66 30.66 -28.82 8.21
N GLU A 67 29.59 -28.42 8.88
CA GLU A 67 28.42 -29.26 9.05
C GLU A 67 27.62 -29.20 7.74
N GLU A 68 27.56 -30.36 7.11
CA GLU A 68 26.73 -30.75 6.00
C GLU A 68 25.26 -30.43 6.35
N PHE A 69 24.82 -29.21 6.02
CA PHE A 69 23.40 -28.89 6.01
C PHE A 69 22.78 -29.64 4.84
N SER A 70 22.11 -30.74 5.17
CA SER A 70 21.18 -31.42 4.27
C SER A 70 20.20 -30.40 3.69
N GLU A 71 20.34 -30.16 2.39
CA GLU A 71 19.26 -29.69 1.53
C GLU A 71 18.16 -30.76 1.48
N ASP A 72 17.30 -30.84 2.50
CA ASP A 72 15.97 -31.43 2.35
C ASP A 72 15.11 -31.12 3.58
N ASP A 73 14.39 -30.02 3.50
CA ASP A 73 13.05 -29.83 4.08
C ASP A 73 12.53 -28.53 3.45
N SER A 74 12.49 -28.49 2.11
CA SER A 74 11.58 -27.54 1.47
C SER A 74 10.20 -28.06 1.80
N ASP A 75 9.48 -27.35 2.68
CA ASP A 75 8.05 -27.55 2.95
C ASP A 75 7.32 -27.74 1.61
N SER A 76 7.14 -29.00 1.21
CA SER A 76 6.48 -29.32 -0.04
C SER A 76 5.00 -29.08 0.22
N PHE A 77 4.56 -27.86 -0.08
CA PHE A 77 3.15 -27.49 -0.08
C PHE A 77 2.35 -28.65 -0.70
N PRO A 78 1.29 -29.15 -0.06
CA PRO A 78 0.48 -30.21 -0.64
C PRO A 78 0.03 -29.75 -2.03
N GLU A 79 0.50 -30.41 -3.09
CA GLU A 79 0.26 -29.97 -4.47
C GLU A 79 -1.24 -29.79 -4.77
N GLU A 80 -2.08 -30.53 -4.05
CA GLU A 80 -3.54 -30.45 -4.12
C GLU A 80 -4.09 -29.10 -3.64
N SER A 81 -3.56 -28.55 -2.53
CA SER A 81 -3.93 -27.22 -2.01
C SER A 81 -3.55 -26.10 -3.00
N LEU A 82 -2.37 -26.21 -3.61
CA LEU A 82 -1.91 -25.28 -4.64
C LEU A 82 -2.80 -25.33 -5.89
N LYS A 83 -3.16 -26.54 -6.36
CA LYS A 83 -4.05 -26.73 -7.50
C LYS A 83 -5.46 -26.18 -7.20
N LEU A 84 -5.96 -26.36 -5.99
CA LEU A 84 -7.27 -25.86 -5.57
C LEU A 84 -7.31 -24.33 -5.55
N VAL A 85 -6.35 -23.67 -4.92
CA VAL A 85 -6.28 -22.19 -4.88
C VAL A 85 -6.03 -21.62 -6.27
N GLN A 86 -5.19 -22.28 -7.09
CA GLN A 86 -4.96 -21.86 -8.47
C GLN A 86 -6.22 -21.96 -9.33
N SER A 87 -6.93 -23.10 -9.28
CA SER A 87 -8.20 -23.25 -9.99
C SER A 87 -9.25 -22.23 -9.51
N SER A 88 -9.25 -21.92 -8.21
CA SER A 88 -10.13 -20.90 -7.63
C SER A 88 -9.79 -19.52 -8.19
N LEU A 89 -8.51 -19.16 -8.28
CA LEU A 89 -8.07 -17.88 -8.87
C LEU A 89 -8.39 -17.74 -10.37
N GLU A 90 -8.25 -18.83 -11.13
CA GLU A 90 -8.49 -18.83 -12.59
C GLU A 90 -9.98 -18.78 -12.93
N THR A 91 -10.84 -19.36 -12.08
CA THR A 91 -12.30 -19.42 -12.29
C THR A 91 -13.08 -18.28 -11.65
N VAL A 92 -12.46 -17.47 -10.78
CA VAL A 92 -13.11 -16.30 -10.18
C VAL A 92 -13.44 -15.29 -11.25
N ASP A 93 -14.72 -15.13 -11.50
CA ASP A 93 -15.27 -13.92 -12.07
C ASP A 93 -15.59 -12.97 -10.91
N LEU A 94 -15.06 -11.75 -10.97
CA LEU A 94 -15.29 -10.74 -9.93
C LEU A 94 -16.69 -10.11 -10.04
N GLU A 95 -17.36 -10.24 -11.18
CA GLU A 95 -18.71 -9.76 -11.40
C GLU A 95 -19.76 -10.80 -10.93
N ASP A 96 -19.42 -12.09 -10.97
CA ASP A 96 -20.28 -13.16 -10.47
C ASP A 96 -20.06 -13.42 -8.96
N LYS A 97 -21.09 -13.08 -8.18
CA LYS A 97 -21.12 -13.27 -6.73
C LYS A 97 -20.97 -14.74 -6.31
N GLU A 98 -21.51 -15.70 -7.08
CA GLU A 98 -21.49 -17.10 -6.67
C GLU A 98 -20.12 -17.76 -6.89
N SER A 99 -19.51 -17.55 -8.07
CA SER A 99 -18.13 -17.96 -8.34
C SER A 99 -17.17 -17.39 -7.28
N PHE A 100 -17.34 -16.10 -6.95
CA PHE A 100 -16.56 -15.44 -5.92
C PHE A 100 -16.70 -16.07 -4.53
N LEU A 101 -17.92 -16.26 -4.04
CA LEU A 101 -18.15 -16.83 -2.70
C LEU A 101 -17.61 -18.27 -2.61
N ARG A 102 -17.68 -19.03 -3.70
CA ARG A 102 -17.10 -20.37 -3.79
C ARG A 102 -15.58 -20.34 -3.67
N ALA A 103 -14.92 -19.43 -4.39
CA ALA A 103 -13.47 -19.27 -4.30
C ALA A 103 -13.02 -18.78 -2.93
N LEU A 104 -13.72 -17.81 -2.33
CA LEU A 104 -13.41 -17.38 -0.95
C LEU A 104 -13.54 -18.52 0.06
N ARG A 105 -14.61 -19.32 -0.06
CA ARG A 105 -14.81 -20.46 0.84
C ARG A 105 -13.68 -21.48 0.68
N SER A 106 -13.38 -21.85 -0.55
CA SER A 106 -12.25 -22.74 -0.91
C SER A 106 -10.94 -22.25 -0.28
N ILE A 107 -10.61 -20.97 -0.48
CA ILE A 107 -9.37 -20.38 0.05
C ILE A 107 -9.37 -20.36 1.58
N ARG A 108 -10.48 -20.02 2.23
CA ARG A 108 -10.58 -20.02 3.71
C ARG A 108 -10.51 -21.42 4.33
N GLU A 109 -10.99 -22.43 3.62
CA GLU A 109 -10.95 -23.83 4.05
C GLU A 109 -9.59 -24.47 3.77
N THR A 110 -8.74 -23.83 2.96
CA THR A 110 -7.41 -24.33 2.61
C THR A 110 -6.38 -23.85 3.63
N PRO A 111 -5.69 -24.75 4.35
CA PRO A 111 -4.51 -24.38 5.13
C PRO A 111 -3.45 -23.77 4.19
N GLU A 112 -2.64 -22.81 4.68
CA GLU A 112 -1.56 -22.15 3.92
C GLU A 112 -2.06 -21.22 2.78
N SER A 113 -3.36 -20.95 2.70
CA SER A 113 -3.92 -20.09 1.66
C SER A 113 -3.28 -18.70 1.58
N ALA A 114 -2.88 -18.14 2.73
CA ALA A 114 -2.14 -16.89 2.80
C ALA A 114 -0.78 -16.98 2.11
N THR A 115 0.04 -17.97 2.47
CA THR A 115 1.34 -18.24 1.83
C THR A 115 1.20 -18.48 0.33
N ILE A 116 0.17 -19.21 -0.10
CA ILE A 116 -0.10 -19.43 -1.53
C ILE A 116 -0.41 -18.10 -2.23
N LEU A 117 -1.25 -17.24 -1.65
CA LEU A 117 -1.57 -15.94 -2.23
C LEU A 117 -0.33 -15.03 -2.33
N VAL A 118 0.53 -15.01 -1.31
CA VAL A 118 1.82 -14.30 -1.36
C VAL A 118 2.68 -14.82 -2.51
N SER A 119 2.81 -16.14 -2.65
CA SER A 119 3.61 -16.74 -3.73
C SER A 119 3.07 -16.41 -5.13
N LYS A 120 1.74 -16.40 -5.30
CA LYS A 120 1.09 -16.06 -6.57
C LYS A 120 1.22 -14.58 -6.87
N PHE A 121 1.13 -13.72 -5.86
CA PHE A 121 1.35 -12.29 -6.01
C PHE A 121 2.76 -11.99 -6.53
N LYS A 122 3.79 -12.58 -5.93
CA LYS A 122 5.19 -12.40 -6.37
C LYS A 122 5.48 -12.90 -7.79
N LYS A 123 4.66 -13.82 -8.30
CA LYS A 123 4.74 -14.33 -9.68
C LYS A 123 3.93 -13.50 -10.68
N THR A 124 3.25 -12.45 -10.22
CA THR A 124 2.45 -11.59 -11.09
C THR A 124 3.38 -10.59 -11.78
N ILE A 125 3.42 -10.63 -13.10
CA ILE A 125 4.21 -9.73 -13.94
C ILE A 125 3.36 -8.48 -14.24
N PRO A 126 3.97 -7.29 -14.42
CA PRO A 126 3.27 -6.13 -14.97
C PRO A 126 2.45 -6.48 -16.23
N GLY A 127 1.26 -5.89 -16.38
CA GLY A 127 0.31 -6.27 -17.46
C GLY A 127 -0.65 -7.42 -17.12
N GLN A 128 -0.60 -7.96 -15.89
CA GLN A 128 -1.60 -8.89 -15.35
C GLN A 128 -2.47 -8.25 -14.25
N GLU A 129 -2.95 -7.02 -14.48
CA GLU A 129 -3.67 -6.20 -13.51
C GLU A 129 -4.89 -6.92 -12.95
N LEU A 130 -5.68 -7.57 -13.81
CA LEU A 130 -6.87 -8.31 -13.37
C LEU A 130 -6.52 -9.46 -12.40
N ARG A 131 -5.40 -10.15 -12.63
CA ARG A 131 -4.94 -11.22 -11.76
C ARG A 131 -4.48 -10.66 -10.42
N ARG A 132 -3.72 -9.57 -10.45
CA ARG A 132 -3.29 -8.83 -9.25
C ARG A 132 -4.50 -8.40 -8.43
N ASP A 133 -5.49 -7.78 -9.06
CA ASP A 133 -6.70 -7.29 -8.41
C ASP A 133 -7.48 -8.43 -7.75
N LYS A 134 -7.61 -9.58 -8.42
CA LYS A 134 -8.21 -10.79 -7.82
C LYS A 134 -7.45 -11.25 -6.57
N ILE A 135 -6.13 -11.33 -6.65
CA ILE A 135 -5.29 -11.76 -5.52
C ILE A 135 -5.42 -10.78 -4.35
N LEU A 136 -5.29 -9.47 -4.60
CA LEU A 136 -5.40 -8.44 -3.58
C LEU A 136 -6.79 -8.39 -2.95
N PHE A 137 -7.83 -8.62 -3.75
CA PHE A 137 -9.19 -8.67 -3.26
C PHE A 137 -9.41 -9.87 -2.33
N LEU A 138 -8.97 -11.06 -2.74
CA LEU A 138 -9.08 -12.30 -1.95
C LEU A 138 -8.25 -12.22 -0.66
N ALA A 139 -6.98 -11.81 -0.76
CA ALA A 139 -6.12 -11.55 0.40
C ALA A 139 -6.78 -10.53 1.35
N GLY A 140 -7.44 -9.51 0.80
CA GLY A 140 -8.19 -8.52 1.56
C GLY A 140 -9.40 -9.05 2.33
N LYS A 141 -9.81 -10.32 2.13
CA LYS A 141 -10.91 -10.97 2.86
C LYS A 141 -10.44 -11.99 3.90
N ILE A 142 -9.14 -12.15 4.05
CA ILE A 142 -8.51 -13.08 4.98
C ILE A 142 -7.78 -12.25 6.05
N GLU A 143 -7.91 -12.67 7.30
CA GLU A 143 -7.25 -12.06 8.46
C GLU A 143 -6.16 -13.01 8.93
N ASP A 144 -5.11 -13.16 8.13
CA ASP A 144 -4.01 -14.08 8.37
C ASP A 144 -2.68 -13.31 8.48
N PRO A 145 -1.90 -13.47 9.56
CA PRO A 145 -0.59 -12.85 9.73
C PRO A 145 0.42 -13.16 8.61
N GLU A 146 0.31 -14.32 7.96
CA GLU A 146 1.18 -14.72 6.84
C GLU A 146 1.00 -13.82 5.61
N LEU A 147 -0.06 -12.99 5.55
CA LEU A 147 -0.23 -11.99 4.50
C LEU A 147 0.59 -10.72 4.72
N LEU A 148 1.27 -10.57 5.87
CA LEU A 148 2.10 -9.39 6.15
C LEU A 148 3.11 -9.08 5.03
N PRO A 149 3.88 -10.06 4.50
CA PRO A 149 4.83 -9.79 3.42
C PRO A 149 4.17 -9.25 2.16
N LEU A 150 2.94 -9.70 1.85
CA LEU A 150 2.18 -9.20 0.68
C LEU A 150 1.78 -7.73 0.88
N TRP A 151 1.28 -7.36 2.06
CA TRP A 151 0.90 -5.96 2.32
C TRP A 151 2.11 -5.03 2.41
N GLN A 152 3.21 -5.52 2.96
CA GLN A 152 4.49 -4.80 2.97
C GLN A 152 5.00 -4.56 1.54
N ASP A 153 5.04 -5.60 0.70
CA ASP A 153 5.45 -5.50 -0.71
C ASP A 153 4.61 -4.46 -1.46
N ILE A 154 3.28 -4.48 -1.31
CA ILE A 154 2.38 -3.50 -1.97
C ILE A 154 2.63 -2.07 -1.50
N LEU A 155 3.00 -1.87 -0.24
CA LEU A 155 3.29 -0.54 0.30
C LEU A 155 4.64 -0.03 -0.22
N TYR A 156 5.65 -0.89 -0.20
CA TYR A 156 7.03 -0.59 -0.58
C TYR A 156 7.29 -0.70 -2.08
N ARG A 157 6.33 -1.21 -2.84
CA ARG A 157 6.37 -1.36 -4.29
C ARG A 157 7.50 -2.28 -4.76
N GLU A 158 7.75 -3.37 -4.03
CA GLU A 158 8.75 -4.37 -4.45
C GLU A 158 8.29 -5.10 -5.73
N THR A 159 7.00 -5.44 -5.81
CA THR A 159 6.34 -5.98 -7.00
C THR A 159 5.49 -4.88 -7.66
N PRO A 160 6.02 -4.17 -8.69
CA PRO A 160 5.32 -3.07 -9.32
C PRO A 160 4.07 -3.54 -10.06
N ARG A 161 3.06 -2.67 -10.12
CA ARG A 161 1.84 -2.89 -10.89
C ARG A 161 2.08 -2.65 -12.39
N PHE A 162 2.89 -1.66 -12.72
CA PHE A 162 3.19 -1.24 -14.09
C PHE A 162 4.70 -1.29 -14.35
N GLU A 163 5.12 -1.53 -15.60
CA GLU A 163 6.55 -1.63 -15.95
C GLU A 163 7.30 -0.32 -15.66
N ASN A 164 6.65 0.83 -15.90
CA ASN A 164 7.20 2.16 -15.75
C ASN A 164 6.68 2.89 -14.51
N GLU A 165 6.41 2.13 -13.44
CA GLU A 165 5.75 2.66 -12.26
C GLU A 165 6.47 3.85 -11.61
N GLU A 166 7.79 3.85 -11.57
CA GLU A 166 8.59 4.97 -11.05
C GLU A 166 8.26 6.29 -11.78
N LEU A 167 8.14 6.23 -13.12
CA LEU A 167 7.77 7.40 -13.93
C LEU A 167 6.34 7.86 -13.63
N ILE A 168 5.42 6.92 -13.41
CA ILE A 168 4.03 7.22 -13.08
C ILE A 168 3.94 7.96 -11.74
N GLN A 169 4.76 7.57 -10.75
CA GLN A 169 4.77 8.22 -9.43
C GLN A 169 5.41 9.63 -9.45
N LEU A 170 6.32 9.91 -10.39
CA LEU A 170 6.98 11.21 -10.54
C LEU A 170 6.15 12.26 -11.30
N GLN A 171 5.00 11.87 -11.88
CA GLN A 171 4.16 12.80 -12.63
C GLN A 171 3.54 13.87 -11.73
N SER A 172 3.61 15.13 -12.18
CA SER A 172 3.06 16.29 -11.45
C SER A 172 1.54 16.27 -11.32
N HIS A 173 0.86 15.60 -12.25
CA HIS A 173 -0.60 15.49 -12.26
C HIS A 173 -1.04 14.03 -12.08
N PRO A 174 -2.09 13.78 -11.29
CA PRO A 174 -2.56 12.43 -11.02
C PRO A 174 -3.22 11.81 -12.25
N THR A 175 -2.60 10.77 -12.79
CA THR A 175 -3.14 9.90 -13.84
C THR A 175 -4.03 8.80 -13.26
N LEU A 176 -4.68 8.01 -14.12
CA LEU A 176 -5.48 6.87 -13.67
C LEU A 176 -4.59 5.84 -12.98
N GLU A 177 -3.42 5.57 -13.57
CA GLU A 177 -2.43 4.62 -13.09
C GLU A 177 -1.88 5.04 -11.73
N SER A 178 -1.54 6.32 -11.54
CA SER A 178 -1.05 6.81 -10.24
C SER A 178 -2.12 6.74 -9.15
N ARG A 179 -3.40 6.92 -9.51
CA ARG A 179 -4.51 6.71 -8.57
C ARG A 179 -4.67 5.24 -8.20
N LEU A 180 -4.50 4.31 -9.13
CA LEU A 180 -4.57 2.87 -8.84
C LEU A 180 -3.45 2.44 -7.88
N ILE A 181 -2.23 2.93 -8.09
CA ILE A 181 -1.10 2.72 -7.17
C ILE A 181 -1.44 3.25 -5.77
N ALA A 182 -1.94 4.48 -5.69
CA ALA A 182 -2.34 5.08 -4.41
C ALA A 182 -3.45 4.28 -3.72
N VAL A 183 -4.41 3.73 -4.47
CA VAL A 183 -5.47 2.89 -3.89
C VAL A 183 -4.89 1.60 -3.30
N GLU A 184 -3.96 0.94 -3.99
CA GLU A 184 -3.28 -0.25 -3.47
C GLU A 184 -2.47 0.05 -2.20
N GLN A 185 -1.70 1.13 -2.19
CA GLN A 185 -0.92 1.54 -1.01
C GLN A 185 -1.84 1.86 0.17
N MET A 186 -2.95 2.56 -0.06
CA MET A 186 -3.94 2.82 0.97
C MET A 186 -4.61 1.53 1.49
N GLN A 187 -4.86 0.56 0.61
CA GLN A 187 -5.36 -0.75 1.01
C GLN A 187 -4.34 -1.49 1.88
N ALA A 188 -3.06 -1.47 1.50
CA ALA A 188 -1.97 -2.06 2.29
C ALA A 188 -1.87 -1.44 3.69
N ILE A 189 -1.92 -0.11 3.80
CA ILE A 189 -1.91 0.59 5.10
C ILE A 189 -3.07 0.15 5.98
N ARG A 190 -4.28 0.02 5.42
CA ARG A 190 -5.45 -0.47 6.18
C ARG A 190 -5.25 -1.91 6.66
N LYS A 191 -4.69 -2.76 5.80
CA LYS A 191 -4.47 -4.19 6.12
C LYS A 191 -3.37 -4.39 7.14
N LEU A 192 -2.28 -3.66 7.02
CA LEU A 192 -1.24 -3.57 8.06
C LEU A 192 -1.84 -3.07 9.38
N GLY A 193 -2.78 -2.11 9.32
CA GLY A 193 -3.52 -1.65 10.49
C GLY A 193 -4.30 -2.73 11.22
N GLN A 194 -4.95 -3.62 10.48
CA GLN A 194 -5.67 -4.76 11.05
C GLN A 194 -4.72 -5.74 11.73
N LEU A 195 -3.56 -6.01 11.10
CA LEU A 195 -2.53 -6.89 11.66
C LEU A 195 -1.78 -6.24 12.85
N ALA A 196 -1.70 -4.92 12.88
CA ALA A 196 -0.90 -4.17 13.84
C ALA A 196 -1.41 -4.28 15.28
N PHE A 197 -2.62 -4.78 15.56
CA PHE A 197 -3.07 -5.01 16.94
C PHE A 197 -2.16 -6.02 17.65
N ASP A 198 -1.81 -7.12 16.98
CA ASP A 198 -1.05 -8.23 17.56
C ASP A 198 0.34 -8.41 16.92
N ASN A 199 0.65 -7.70 15.83
CA ASN A 199 1.90 -7.85 15.10
C ASN A 199 2.79 -6.59 15.20
N HIS A 200 3.92 -6.71 15.89
CA HIS A 200 4.89 -5.63 16.09
C HIS A 200 5.59 -5.18 14.80
N VAL A 201 5.77 -6.08 13.84
CA VAL A 201 6.36 -5.77 12.53
C VAL A 201 5.41 -4.85 11.75
N ALA A 202 4.11 -5.19 11.74
CA ALA A 202 3.09 -4.34 11.11
C ALA A 202 3.02 -2.94 11.78
N LYS A 203 3.14 -2.87 13.11
CA LYS A 203 3.27 -1.58 13.84
C LYS A 203 4.50 -0.79 13.39
N GLY A 204 5.65 -1.45 13.26
CA GLY A 204 6.90 -0.83 12.78
C GLY A 204 6.74 -0.23 11.38
N ILE A 205 6.14 -1.00 10.45
CA ILE A 205 5.88 -0.52 9.08
C ILE A 205 4.98 0.72 9.09
N LEU A 206 3.91 0.73 9.88
CA LEU A 206 3.01 1.90 9.99
C LEU A 206 3.69 3.11 10.63
N PHE A 207 4.56 2.87 11.62
CA PHE A 207 5.36 3.89 12.28
C PHE A 207 6.31 4.57 11.28
N ASP A 208 7.06 3.79 10.51
CA ASP A 208 7.98 4.31 9.49
C ASP A 208 7.21 5.04 8.38
N THR A 209 6.05 4.51 7.98
CA THR A 209 5.16 5.16 7.00
C THR A 209 4.67 6.51 7.48
N ALA A 210 4.24 6.63 8.75
CA ALA A 210 3.81 7.91 9.30
C ALA A 210 4.96 8.94 9.33
N LEU A 211 6.17 8.50 9.67
CA LEU A 211 7.37 9.35 9.66
C LEU A 211 7.89 9.68 8.25
N GLY A 212 7.37 9.04 7.19
CA GLY A 212 7.89 9.23 5.84
C GLY A 212 9.24 8.56 5.61
N LEU A 213 9.55 7.52 6.39
CA LEU A 213 10.79 6.73 6.32
C LEU A 213 10.61 5.44 5.51
N SER A 214 9.44 5.20 4.93
CA SER A 214 9.21 4.02 4.08
C SER A 214 10.15 4.02 2.87
N PRO A 215 10.64 2.85 2.43
CA PRO A 215 11.52 2.72 1.26
C PRO A 215 10.94 3.37 0.00
N ASN A 216 9.64 3.20 -0.25
CA ASN A 216 8.93 3.96 -1.26
C ASN A 216 8.17 5.13 -0.61
N PRO A 217 8.45 6.39 -0.99
CA PRO A 217 7.74 7.54 -0.48
C PRO A 217 6.24 7.45 -0.75
N VAL A 218 5.43 7.72 0.27
CA VAL A 218 3.98 7.78 0.14
C VAL A 218 3.48 9.21 0.33
N SER A 219 2.31 9.51 -0.24
CA SER A 219 1.75 10.86 -0.14
C SER A 219 1.36 11.23 1.30
N LEU A 220 1.23 12.52 1.56
CA LEU A 220 0.79 13.05 2.86
C LEU A 220 -0.50 12.39 3.39
N VAL A 221 -1.44 12.05 2.49
CA VAL A 221 -2.70 11.39 2.84
C VAL A 221 -2.48 9.97 3.39
N HIS A 222 -1.52 9.24 2.82
CA HIS A 222 -1.15 7.91 3.30
C HIS A 222 -0.48 7.99 4.67
N ARG A 223 0.44 8.94 4.86
CA ARG A 223 1.11 9.17 6.15
C ARG A 223 0.10 9.53 7.25
N GLU A 224 -0.85 10.42 6.95
CA GLU A 224 -1.94 10.79 7.86
C GLU A 224 -2.80 9.57 8.24
N HIS A 225 -3.14 8.72 7.25
CA HIS A 225 -3.94 7.53 7.50
C HIS A 225 -3.18 6.46 8.31
N ALA A 226 -1.89 6.26 8.03
CA ALA A 226 -1.03 5.37 8.79
C ALA A 226 -0.91 5.82 10.25
N LEU A 227 -0.70 7.12 10.47
CA LEU A 227 -0.66 7.71 11.81
C LEU A 227 -1.98 7.52 12.56
N LYS A 228 -3.12 7.76 11.90
CA LYS A 228 -4.44 7.56 12.52
C LYS A 228 -4.63 6.12 12.99
N ILE A 229 -4.38 5.14 12.09
CA ILE A 229 -4.46 3.72 12.43
C ILE A 229 -3.52 3.38 13.58
N LEU A 230 -2.29 3.91 13.56
CA LEU A 230 -1.32 3.67 14.63
C LEU A 230 -1.83 4.19 15.98
N GLY A 231 -2.56 5.32 15.99
CA GLY A 231 -3.22 5.81 17.21
C GLY A 231 -4.32 4.89 17.74
N GLU A 232 -4.98 4.14 16.85
CA GLU A 232 -6.02 3.17 17.21
C GLU A 232 -5.41 1.84 17.71
N SER A 233 -4.28 1.39 17.15
CA SER A 233 -3.65 0.11 17.49
C SER A 233 -2.54 0.21 18.54
N ASP A 234 -1.81 1.33 18.62
CA ASP A 234 -0.72 1.58 19.56
C ASP A 234 -0.58 3.09 19.88
N PRO A 235 -1.33 3.60 20.88
CA PRO A 235 -1.29 5.01 21.27
C PRO A 235 0.11 5.52 21.66
N ASN A 236 0.97 4.64 22.19
CA ASN A 236 2.33 5.00 22.55
C ASN A 236 3.19 5.22 21.31
N ALA A 237 3.06 4.37 20.30
CA ALA A 237 3.73 4.55 19.02
C ALA A 237 3.25 5.84 18.32
N TYR A 238 1.94 6.13 18.36
CA TYR A 238 1.39 7.40 17.88
C TYR A 238 2.05 8.62 18.52
N LEU A 239 2.14 8.65 19.86
CA LEU A 239 2.79 9.76 20.57
C LEU A 239 4.26 9.88 20.19
N LYS A 240 4.98 8.75 20.06
CA LYS A 240 6.37 8.74 19.60
C LYS A 240 6.50 9.35 18.20
N VAL A 241 5.60 9.02 17.27
CA VAL A 241 5.59 9.65 15.93
C VAL A 241 5.39 11.16 16.06
N MET A 242 4.38 11.61 16.81
CA MET A 242 4.09 13.04 17.00
C MET A 242 5.27 13.83 17.59
N THR A 243 6.07 13.21 18.46
CA THR A 243 7.28 13.84 19.02
C THR A 243 8.49 13.83 18.08
N ARG A 244 8.50 12.96 17.07
CA ARG A 244 9.62 12.77 16.13
C ARG A 244 9.43 13.47 14.80
N ILE A 245 8.19 13.75 14.40
CA ILE A 245 7.91 14.52 13.19
C ILE A 245 8.45 15.94 13.39
N ASP A 246 9.24 16.43 12.43
CA ASP A 246 9.74 17.80 12.42
C ASP A 246 8.59 18.81 12.32
N LYS A 247 8.71 19.96 12.99
CA LYS A 247 7.70 21.02 12.93
C LYS A 247 7.51 21.60 11.52
N THR A 248 8.52 21.47 10.67
CA THR A 248 8.50 21.88 9.26
C THR A 248 7.88 20.82 8.34
N ASP A 249 7.63 19.60 8.85
CA ASP A 249 6.98 18.54 8.08
C ASP A 249 5.53 18.93 7.72
N GLN A 250 5.11 18.60 6.50
CA GLN A 250 3.76 18.87 6.01
C GLN A 250 2.68 18.19 6.86
N LEU A 251 2.95 17.00 7.38
CA LEU A 251 2.06 16.26 8.28
C LEU A 251 1.91 16.99 9.61
N TYR A 252 3.00 17.47 10.21
CA TYR A 252 2.92 18.28 11.43
C TYR A 252 2.06 19.53 11.22
N THR A 253 2.37 20.30 10.17
CA THR A 253 1.66 21.54 9.82
C THR A 253 0.15 21.31 9.67
N ARG A 254 -0.22 20.22 8.99
CA ARG A 254 -1.61 19.83 8.76
C ARG A 254 -2.33 19.38 10.04
N LEU A 255 -1.64 18.71 10.95
CA LEU A 255 -2.23 18.29 12.23
C LEU A 255 -2.39 19.48 13.19
N SER A 256 -1.41 20.38 13.24
CA SER A 256 -1.49 21.58 14.08
C SER A 256 -2.59 22.55 13.65
N SER A 257 -2.85 22.69 12.34
CA SER A 257 -3.90 23.57 11.81
C SER A 257 -5.33 23.07 12.05
N ARG A 258 -5.50 21.81 12.47
CA ARG A 258 -6.80 21.20 12.78
C ARG A 258 -7.14 21.16 14.27
N THR A 259 -6.21 21.58 15.13
CA THR A 259 -6.43 21.63 16.58
C THR A 259 -7.03 23.01 16.90
N PRO A 260 -8.29 23.09 17.38
CA PRO A 260 -8.98 24.35 17.66
C PRO A 260 -8.35 25.12 18.84
#